data_AF-A0A918CW40-F1
#
_entry.id   AF-A0A918CW40-F1
#
_cell.length_a   1.000
_cell.length_b   1.000
_cell.length_c   1.000
_cell.angle_alpha   90.00
_cell.angle_beta   90.00
_cell.angle_gamma   90.00
#
_symmetry.space_group_name_H-M   'P 1'
#
loop_
_entity.id
_entity.type
_entity.pdbx_description
1 polymer ?
#
loop_
_entity_poly.entity_id
_entity_poly.type
_entity_poly.pdbx_seq_one_letter_code
_entity_poly.pdbx_strand_id
1 'polypeptide(L)' 'MTSTENQVRSRDIVPAVARRGALRGTGPGGCRRVVQRSCAWLHGFRRLCLCWERGADIHEAFPELACCLFAHRQLSSLC' A
#
# COMPACT_ATOMS: atom_id res chain seq x y z
N MET A 1 -6.07 9.40 23.66
CA MET A 1 -5.97 9.85 22.25
C MET A 1 -4.52 9.78 21.87
N THR A 2 -4.15 8.92 20.92
CA THR A 2 -2.73 8.77 20.52
C THR A 2 -2.38 9.83 19.47
N SER A 3 -1.15 10.36 19.49
CA SER A 3 -0.68 11.46 18.61
C SER A 3 -1.08 11.32 17.13
N THR A 4 -1.10 10.09 16.60
CA THR A 4 -1.51 9.76 15.24
C THR A 4 -2.99 10.00 14.93
N GLU A 5 -3.91 9.83 15.88
CA GLU A 5 -5.35 10.08 15.65
C GLU A 5 -5.63 11.57 15.45
N ASN A 6 -4.90 12.41 16.18
CA ASN A 6 -4.99 13.87 16.04
C ASN A 6 -4.42 14.34 14.69
N GLN A 7 -3.34 13.74 14.20
CA GLN A 7 -2.76 14.06 12.89
C GLN A 7 -3.67 13.68 11.71
N VAL A 8 -4.43 12.60 11.85
CA VAL A 8 -5.37 12.13 10.81
C VAL A 8 -6.65 12.97 10.84
N ARG A 9 -7.17 13.27 12.03
CA ARG A 9 -8.32 14.18 12.21
C ARG A 9 -8.01 15.62 11.80
N SER A 10 -6.78 16.10 12.00
CA SER A 10 -6.38 17.44 11.53
C SER A 10 -6.31 17.55 10.00
N ARG A 11 -6.42 16.43 9.30
CA ARG A 11 -6.51 16.36 7.83
C ARG A 11 -7.93 16.01 7.35
N ASP A 12 -8.92 16.07 8.24
CA ASP A 12 -10.32 15.64 8.01
C ASP A 12 -10.48 14.19 7.53
N ILE A 13 -9.51 13.34 7.84
CA ILE A 13 -9.56 11.92 7.49
C ILE A 13 -10.22 11.16 8.64
N VAL A 14 -11.25 10.38 8.34
CA VAL A 14 -11.88 9.49 9.33
C VAL A 14 -10.99 8.26 9.54
N PRO A 15 -10.48 8.00 10.75
CA PRO A 15 -9.65 6.83 11.00
C PRO A 15 -10.50 5.55 10.91
N ALA A 16 -10.41 4.86 9.77
CA ALA A 16 -11.13 3.62 9.50
C ALA A 16 -10.39 2.35 9.96
N VAL A 17 -9.18 2.49 10.51
CA VAL A 17 -8.36 1.38 11.02
C VAL A 17 -8.66 1.19 12.50
N ALA A 18 -9.18 0.01 12.84
CA ALA A 18 -9.46 -0.36 14.23
C ALA A 18 -8.16 -0.41 15.06
N ARG A 19 -8.26 0.02 16.32
CA ARG A 19 -7.13 -0.08 17.27
C ARG A 19 -6.70 -1.54 17.47
N ARG A 20 -5.41 -1.73 17.70
CA ARG A 20 -4.85 -3.02 18.11
C ARG A 20 -5.55 -3.47 19.41
N GLY A 21 -6.23 -4.62 19.37
CA GLY A 21 -7.01 -5.16 20.49
C GLY A 21 -8.49 -4.77 20.54
N ALA A 22 -8.98 -3.90 19.65
CA ALA A 22 -10.41 -3.63 19.52
C ALA A 22 -11.12 -4.74 18.73
N LEU A 23 -12.38 -5.02 19.07
CA LEU A 23 -13.22 -5.94 18.29
C LEU A 23 -13.22 -5.45 16.84
N ARG A 24 -12.79 -6.31 15.91
CA ARG A 24 -12.70 -5.96 14.49
C ARG A 24 -14.11 -5.64 13.98
N GLY A 25 -14.43 -4.34 13.91
CA GLY A 25 -15.52 -3.88 13.05
C GLY A 25 -15.24 -4.25 11.60
N THR A 26 -16.28 -4.24 10.77
CA THR A 26 -16.21 -4.32 9.31
C THR A 26 -15.36 -3.16 8.78
N GLY A 27 -14.04 -3.30 8.88
CA GLY A 27 -13.08 -2.35 8.33
C GLY A 27 -13.25 -2.26 6.81
N PRO A 28 -12.47 -1.41 6.13
CA PRO A 28 -12.53 -1.17 4.68
C PRO A 28 -12.08 -2.38 3.84
N GLY A 29 -12.63 -3.56 4.10
CA GLY A 29 -12.10 -4.87 3.74
C GLY A 29 -12.00 -5.10 2.25
N GLY A 30 -12.85 -4.45 1.45
CA GLY A 30 -12.76 -4.47 -0.01
C GLY A 30 -11.55 -3.69 -0.51
N CYS A 31 -11.57 -2.36 -0.34
CA CYS A 31 -10.51 -1.47 -0.83
C CYS A 31 -9.14 -1.81 -0.22
N ARG A 32 -9.09 -2.09 1.09
CA ARG A 32 -7.85 -2.49 1.78
C ARG A 32 -7.27 -3.78 1.22
N ARG A 33 -8.10 -4.78 0.87
CA ARG A 33 -7.62 -6.04 0.27
C ARG A 33 -7.01 -5.80 -1.10
N VAL A 34 -7.62 -4.94 -1.92
CA VAL A 34 -7.08 -4.59 -3.25
C VAL A 34 -5.74 -3.87 -3.11
N VAL A 35 -5.67 -2.82 -2.29
CA VAL A 35 -4.44 -2.05 -2.06
C VAL A 35 -3.33 -2.94 -1.50
N GLN A 36 -3.64 -3.79 -0.52
CA GLN A 36 -2.65 -4.68 0.09
C GLN A 36 -2.14 -5.75 -0.85
N ARG A 37 -3.00 -6.27 -1.74
CA ARG A 37 -2.58 -7.21 -2.78
C ARG A 37 -1.61 -6.56 -3.76
N SER A 38 -1.89 -5.34 -4.20
CA SER A 38 -0.99 -4.57 -5.06
C SER A 38 0.34 -4.28 -4.36
N CYS A 39 0.31 -3.83 -3.10
CA CYS A 39 1.53 -3.65 -2.32
C CYS A 39 2.31 -4.96 -2.17
N ALA A 40 1.66 -6.11 -1.95
CA ALA A 40 2.33 -7.40 -1.85
C ALA A 40 3.03 -7.81 -3.15
N TRP A 41 2.46 -7.51 -4.33
CA TRP A 41 3.12 -7.73 -5.61
C TRP A 41 4.35 -6.83 -5.78
N LEU A 42 4.22 -5.55 -5.42
CA LEU A 42 5.32 -4.60 -5.43
C LEU A 42 6.45 -5.04 -4.48
N HIS A 43 6.13 -5.56 -3.30
CA HIS A 43 7.11 -6.12 -2.35
C HIS A 43 7.83 -7.37 -2.88
N GLY A 44 7.24 -8.11 -3.83
CA GLY A 44 7.92 -9.21 -4.51
C GLY A 44 9.13 -8.75 -5.33
N PHE A 45 9.11 -7.51 -5.82
CA PHE A 45 10.23 -6.86 -6.50
C PHE A 45 11.18 -6.28 -5.44
N ARG A 46 12.05 -7.14 -4.89
CA ARG A 46 13.00 -6.94 -3.76
C ARG A 46 13.68 -5.56 -3.63
N ARG A 47 13.81 -4.74 -4.69
CA ARG A 47 14.38 -3.38 -4.63
C ARG A 47 13.47 -2.34 -3.96
N LEU A 48 12.17 -2.63 -3.76
CA LEU A 48 11.23 -1.76 -3.03
C LEU A 48 11.22 -1.99 -1.51
N CYS A 49 11.94 -3.00 -0.99
CA CYS A 49 11.83 -3.43 0.41
C CYS A 49 12.74 -2.69 1.42
N LEU A 50 13.51 -1.69 1.00
CA LEU A 50 14.42 -0.99 1.92
C LEU A 50 14.11 0.50 1.94
N CYS A 51 13.53 0.98 3.05
CA CYS A 51 13.46 2.41 3.43
C CYS A 51 14.84 3.06 3.64
N TRP A 52 15.92 2.42 3.17
CA TRP A 52 17.30 2.88 3.23
C TRP A 52 17.75 3.56 1.93
N GLU A 53 17.05 3.31 0.81
CA GLU A 53 17.21 4.11 -0.39
C GLU A 53 16.58 5.49 -0.14
N ARG A 54 17.41 6.52 0.02
CA ARG A 54 16.94 7.88 0.34
C ARG A 54 16.47 8.67 -0.89
N GLY A 55 16.64 8.12 -2.10
CA GLY A 55 16.29 8.78 -3.36
C GLY A 55 14.80 8.70 -3.68
N ALA A 56 14.11 9.84 -3.72
CA ALA A 56 12.69 9.90 -4.09
C ALA A 56 12.44 9.41 -5.53
N ASP A 57 13.42 9.59 -6.41
CA ASP A 57 13.47 9.08 -7.78
C ASP A 57 13.40 7.56 -7.86
N ILE A 58 14.08 6.86 -6.94
CA ILE A 58 14.04 5.40 -6.82
C ILE A 58 12.66 4.95 -6.33
N HIS A 59 12.06 5.71 -5.40
CA HIS A 59 10.69 5.43 -4.92
C HIS A 59 9.61 5.72 -5.97
N GLU A 60 9.90 6.46 -7.04
CA GLU A 60 8.98 6.73 -8.15
C GLU A 60 9.17 5.75 -9.32
N ALA A 61 10.41 5.52 -9.76
CA ALA A 61 10.70 4.73 -10.96
C ALA A 61 10.44 3.23 -10.77
N PHE A 62 10.66 2.68 -9.58
CA PHE A 62 10.51 1.24 -9.35
C PHE A 62 9.06 0.76 -9.27
N PRO A 63 8.15 1.47 -8.59
CA PRO A 63 6.73 1.14 -8.66
C PRO A 63 6.20 1.22 -10.09
N GLU A 64 6.63 2.20 -10.88
CA GLU A 64 6.22 2.35 -12.28
C GLU A 64 6.69 1.14 -13.12
N LEU A 65 7.96 0.76 -13.02
CA LEU A 65 8.50 -0.42 -13.69
C LEU A 65 7.78 -1.71 -13.25
N ALA A 66 7.50 -1.86 -11.96
CA ALA A 66 6.79 -3.03 -11.43
C ALA A 66 5.35 -3.12 -11.95
N CYS A 67 4.66 -1.99 -12.08
CA CYS A 67 3.33 -1.89 -12.71
C CYS A 67 3.38 -2.32 -14.18
N CYS A 68 4.35 -1.85 -14.95
CA CYS A 68 4.53 -2.25 -16.35
C CYS A 68 4.76 -3.76 -16.51
N LEU A 69 5.65 -4.34 -15.69
CA LEU A 69 5.91 -5.78 -15.69
C LEU A 69 4.68 -6.60 -15.30
N PHE A 70 3.94 -6.16 -14.28
CA PHE A 70 2.73 -6.81 -13.86
C PHE A 70 1.66 -6.78 -14.97
N ALA A 71 1.43 -5.61 -15.58
CA ALA A 71 0.49 -5.45 -16.69
C ALA A 71 0.86 -6.35 -17.88
N HIS A 72 2.14 -6.38 -18.25
CA HIS A 72 2.63 -7.29 -19.29
C HIS A 72 2.33 -8.76 -18.97
N ARG A 73 2.65 -9.22 -17.74
CA ARG A 73 2.38 -10.61 -17.33
C ARG A 73 0.89 -10.95 -17.35
N GLN A 74 0.02 -10.01 -16.97
CA GLN A 74 -1.42 -10.20 -17.04
C GLN A 74 -1.88 -10.33 -18.49
N LEU A 75 -1.45 -9.42 -19.38
CA LEU A 75 -1.79 -9.46 -20.80
C LEU A 75 -1.29 -10.76 -21.46
N SER A 76 -0.04 -11.18 -21.19
CA SER A 76 0.51 -12.44 -21.70
C SER A 76 -0.19 -13.69 -21.15
N SER A 77 -0.94 -13.59 -20.06
CA SER A 77 -1.70 -14.72 -19.51
C SER A 77 -3.13 -14.82 -20.06
N LEU A 78 -3.60 -13.74 -20.71
CA LEU A 78 -4.93 -13.66 -21.32
C LEU A 78 -4.91 -14.04 -22.81
N CYS A 79 -3.73 -14.00 -23.44
CA CYS A 79 -3.45 -14.52 -24.78
C CYS A 79 -2.94 -15.95 -24.69
#